data_AF-A0A5E5R814-F1
#
_entry.id   AF-A0A5E5R814-F1
#
_cell.length_a   1.000
_cell.length_b   1.000
_cell.length_c   1.000
_cell.angle_alpha   90.00
_cell.angle_beta   90.00
_cell.angle_gamma   90.00
#
_symmetry.space_group_name_H-M   'P 1'
#
loop_
_entity.id
_entity.type
_entity.pdbx_description
1 polymer ?
#
loop_
_entity_poly.entity_id
_entity_poly.type
_entity_poly.pdbx_seq_one_letter_code
_entity_poly.pdbx_strand_id
1 'polypeptide(L)'
;MLELDTRQIRMGQRAADKAEALRLLGAALVADGLAAPGYAEGLKAREAQGSTYLGQGIAIPHGTPDTRELVFSTGVRLLQFPEGVDWGDGQQVYLAIGIAAKSDEHLQLLQLLTRALGEADLGPALSAAASAEEVLGLLQGAPQELALDAQLVGLGQNAEDLDELAWLGARLLKKAGCVENGFAAVLQQTEPLPLGDGLCWLHSEQLVKRPGLAFVTPAQPLQHQGQLVTGLFCLASLGEAHQALLERLCDLLLEGRGAELVRATSSRSVLAALGGELPPDWPSARAVPPTCMACMPAWRRRWRSWPGFAGEIRYAWPTASRPPSRRRA
;
A
#
# COMPACT_ATOMS: atom_id res chain seq x y z
N MET A 1 -18.82 2.01 8.30
CA MET A 1 -17.64 1.18 8.58
C MET A 1 -17.19 1.51 10.01
N LEU A 2 -16.77 0.51 10.80
CA LEU A 2 -16.21 0.76 12.13
C LEU A 2 -14.80 1.37 11.94
N GLU A 3 -14.71 2.69 12.02
CA GLU A 3 -13.44 3.41 11.95
C GLU A 3 -12.84 3.56 13.34
N LEU A 4 -11.53 3.30 13.44
CA LEU A 4 -10.75 3.52 14.64
C LEU A 4 -10.31 4.98 14.71
N ASP A 5 -10.52 5.61 15.86
CA ASP A 5 -10.22 7.01 16.10
C ASP A 5 -9.49 7.15 17.44
N THR A 6 -8.56 8.10 17.54
CA THR A 6 -7.75 8.30 18.74
C THR A 6 -8.58 8.61 19.99
N ARG A 7 -9.77 9.21 19.84
CA ARG A 7 -10.72 9.48 20.93
C ARG A 7 -11.31 8.20 21.55
N GLN A 8 -11.21 7.07 20.86
CA GLN A 8 -11.68 5.77 21.36
C GLN A 8 -10.61 5.06 22.22
N ILE A 9 -9.40 5.60 22.26
CA ILE A 9 -8.23 4.99 22.92
C ILE A 9 -8.01 5.62 24.29
N ARG A 10 -7.98 4.78 25.32
CA ARG A 10 -7.61 5.15 26.68
C ARG A 10 -6.20 4.62 26.94
N MET A 11 -5.24 5.54 26.99
CA MET A 11 -3.82 5.23 27.17
C MET A 11 -3.48 4.93 28.64
N GLY A 12 -2.40 4.18 28.87
CA GLY A 12 -1.79 4.04 30.20
C GLY A 12 -2.68 3.41 31.28
N GLN A 13 -3.61 2.53 30.92
CA GLN A 13 -4.48 1.85 31.86
C GLN A 13 -3.71 0.78 32.64
N ARG A 14 -4.26 0.38 33.79
CA ARG A 14 -3.71 -0.67 34.66
C ARG A 14 -4.83 -1.61 35.06
N ALA A 15 -4.59 -2.91 34.95
CA ALA A 15 -5.48 -3.94 35.46
C ALA A 15 -4.64 -5.03 36.13
N ALA A 16 -5.06 -5.48 37.30
CA ALA A 16 -4.34 -6.51 38.04
C ALA A 16 -4.46 -7.89 37.37
N ASP A 17 -5.57 -8.13 36.67
CA ASP A 17 -5.87 -9.37 35.99
C ASP A 17 -6.83 -9.15 34.80
N LYS A 18 -7.07 -10.23 34.06
CA LYS A 18 -8.01 -10.26 32.94
C LYS A 18 -9.41 -9.80 33.32
N ALA A 19 -9.94 -10.20 34.49
CA ALA A 19 -11.30 -9.87 34.90
C ALA A 19 -11.47 -8.36 35.14
N GLU A 20 -10.45 -7.73 35.72
CA GLU A 20 -10.41 -6.28 35.92
C GLU A 20 -10.28 -5.54 34.59
N ALA A 21 -9.46 -6.03 33.65
CA ALA A 21 -9.37 -5.44 32.32
C ALA A 21 -10.72 -5.46 31.59
N LEU A 22 -11.46 -6.58 31.64
CA LEU A 22 -12.81 -6.69 31.08
C LEU A 22 -13.81 -5.76 31.76
N ARG A 23 -13.68 -5.55 33.08
CA ARG A 23 -14.52 -4.61 33.83
C ARG A 23 -14.25 -3.17 33.40
N LEU A 24 -12.99 -2.76 33.27
CA LEU A 24 -12.60 -1.44 32.77
C LEU A 24 -13.11 -1.19 31.35
N LEU A 25 -13.01 -2.21 30.50
CA LEU A 25 -13.48 -2.17 29.12
C LEU A 25 -15.00 -2.00 29.03
N GLY A 26 -15.76 -2.79 29.78
CA GLY A 26 -17.21 -2.64 29.88
C GLY A 26 -17.62 -1.27 30.43
N ALA A 27 -16.91 -0.76 31.45
CA ALA A 27 -17.15 0.58 31.99
C ALA A 27 -16.88 1.69 30.94
N ALA A 28 -15.85 1.53 30.11
CA ALA A 28 -15.57 2.47 29.02
C ALA A 28 -16.69 2.48 27.97
N LEU A 29 -17.16 1.31 27.55
CA LEU A 29 -18.28 1.19 26.61
C LEU A 29 -19.56 1.83 27.15
N VAL A 30 -19.85 1.66 28.44
CA VAL A 30 -21.02 2.26 29.10
C VAL A 30 -20.88 3.78 29.25
N ALA A 31 -19.71 4.25 29.71
CA ALA A 31 -19.44 5.67 29.90
C ALA A 31 -19.62 6.47 28.61
N ASP A 32 -19.30 5.87 27.47
CA ASP A 32 -19.39 6.52 26.17
C ASP A 32 -20.71 6.22 25.43
N GLY A 33 -21.71 5.69 26.15
CA GLY A 33 -23.09 5.53 25.67
C GLY A 33 -23.29 4.39 24.67
N LEU A 34 -22.34 3.47 24.53
CA LEU A 34 -22.43 2.37 23.57
C LEU A 34 -23.26 1.20 24.09
N ALA A 35 -23.24 0.97 25.40
CA ALA A 35 -23.93 -0.12 26.05
C ALA A 35 -24.52 0.28 27.42
N ALA A 36 -25.47 -0.51 27.89
CA ALA A 36 -26.09 -0.37 29.21
C ALA A 36 -25.18 -0.91 30.32
N PRO A 37 -25.33 -0.43 31.57
CA PRO A 37 -24.70 -1.03 32.74
C PRO A 37 -24.92 -2.55 32.78
N GLY A 38 -23.88 -3.31 33.13
CA GLY A 38 -23.91 -4.77 33.13
C GLY A 38 -23.30 -5.41 31.88
N TYR A 39 -23.02 -4.67 30.82
CA TYR A 39 -22.39 -5.22 29.61
C TYR A 39 -21.04 -5.92 29.84
N ALA A 40 -20.30 -5.52 30.88
CA ALA A 40 -19.06 -6.17 31.30
C ALA A 40 -19.23 -7.68 31.61
N GLU A 41 -20.41 -8.10 32.08
CA GLU A 41 -20.70 -9.51 32.32
C GLU A 41 -20.81 -10.30 31.02
N GLY A 42 -21.32 -9.68 29.94
CA GLY A 42 -21.29 -10.25 28.60
C GLY A 42 -19.88 -10.48 28.08
N LEU A 43 -18.97 -9.52 28.32
CA LEU A 43 -17.56 -9.65 27.95
C LEU A 43 -16.90 -10.83 28.68
N LYS A 44 -17.13 -10.93 29.99
CA LYS A 44 -16.62 -12.04 30.83
C LYS A 44 -17.20 -13.39 30.41
N ALA A 45 -18.51 -13.45 30.16
CA ALA A 45 -19.18 -14.67 29.72
C ALA A 45 -18.61 -15.14 28.37
N ARG A 46 -18.35 -14.22 27.44
CA ARG A 46 -17.72 -14.55 26.17
C ARG A 46 -16.30 -15.06 26.34
N GLU A 47 -15.49 -14.38 27.15
CA GLU A 47 -14.12 -14.80 27.43
C GLU A 47 -14.06 -16.19 28.08
N ALA A 48 -15.03 -16.53 28.94
CA ALA A 48 -15.12 -17.84 29.56
C ALA A 48 -15.44 -18.98 28.57
N GLN A 49 -16.03 -18.68 27.42
CA GLN A 49 -16.25 -19.67 26.34
C GLN A 49 -14.97 -19.97 25.56
N GLY A 50 -13.96 -19.10 25.66
CA GLY A 50 -12.67 -19.24 25.00
C GLY A 50 -11.98 -17.89 24.89
N SER A 51 -10.64 -17.92 24.98
CA SER A 51 -9.81 -16.72 24.98
C SER A 51 -10.12 -15.80 23.79
N THR A 52 -10.32 -14.50 24.07
CA THR A 52 -10.42 -13.48 23.02
C THR A 52 -9.06 -12.89 22.63
N TYR A 53 -7.95 -13.48 23.09
CA TYR A 53 -6.61 -13.15 22.64
C TYR A 53 -6.47 -13.46 21.15
N LEU A 54 -5.99 -12.47 20.40
CA LEU A 54 -5.87 -12.55 18.94
C LEU A 54 -4.43 -12.78 18.48
N GLY A 55 -3.45 -12.49 19.34
CA GLY A 55 -2.02 -12.55 19.01
C GLY A 55 -1.31 -11.22 19.28
N GLN A 56 0.01 -11.26 19.38
CA GLN A 56 0.90 -10.09 19.40
C GLN A 56 0.52 -8.99 20.40
N GLY A 57 0.05 -9.39 21.58
CA GLY A 57 -0.34 -8.42 22.62
C GLY A 57 -1.76 -7.85 22.51
N ILE A 58 -2.60 -8.35 21.60
CA ILE A 58 -3.95 -7.81 21.36
C ILE A 58 -5.03 -8.82 21.78
N ALA A 59 -6.07 -8.34 22.46
CA ALA A 59 -7.31 -9.06 22.72
C ALA A 59 -8.53 -8.28 22.21
N ILE A 60 -9.59 -8.99 21.83
CA ILE A 60 -10.83 -8.42 21.26
C ILE A 60 -12.11 -8.83 22.03
N PRO A 61 -12.25 -8.46 23.32
CA PRO A 61 -13.41 -8.88 24.10
C PRO A 61 -14.71 -8.27 23.55
N HIS A 62 -15.75 -9.10 23.47
CA HIS A 62 -17.08 -8.71 22.97
C HIS A 62 -18.17 -9.45 23.74
N GLY A 63 -19.41 -8.94 23.70
CA GLY A 63 -20.54 -9.57 24.40
C GLY A 63 -21.00 -10.88 23.76
N THR A 64 -21.81 -11.64 24.49
CA THR A 64 -22.53 -12.81 23.96
C THR A 64 -23.84 -12.38 23.29
N PRO A 65 -24.48 -13.26 22.49
CA PRO A 65 -25.82 -13.01 21.95
C PRO A 65 -26.85 -12.59 23.01
N ASP A 66 -26.74 -13.13 24.22
CA ASP A 66 -27.63 -12.86 25.36
C ASP A 66 -27.45 -11.48 26.00
N THR A 67 -26.48 -10.69 25.53
CA THR A 67 -26.23 -9.32 26.00
C THR A 67 -26.43 -8.27 24.91
N ARG A 68 -26.97 -8.68 23.76
CA ARG A 68 -27.17 -7.80 22.59
C ARG A 68 -28.17 -6.68 22.88
N GLU A 69 -29.20 -6.95 23.68
CA GLU A 69 -30.18 -5.93 24.09
C GLU A 69 -29.59 -4.83 24.96
N LEU A 70 -28.43 -5.07 25.57
CA LEU A 70 -27.68 -4.06 26.31
C LEU A 70 -26.91 -3.11 25.38
N VAL A 71 -26.78 -3.38 24.09
CA VAL A 71 -26.04 -2.52 23.15
C VAL A 71 -26.97 -1.43 22.58
N PHE A 72 -26.68 -0.17 22.90
CA PHE A 72 -27.41 0.98 22.35
C PHE A 72 -26.98 1.30 20.92
N SER A 73 -25.67 1.30 20.69
CA SER A 73 -25.05 1.58 19.39
C SER A 73 -23.78 0.77 19.21
N THR A 74 -23.55 0.25 18.01
CA THR A 74 -22.30 -0.44 17.69
C THR A 74 -21.11 0.52 17.82
N GLY A 75 -20.06 0.08 18.50
CA GLY A 75 -18.85 0.87 18.68
C GLY A 75 -17.75 0.09 19.40
N VAL A 76 -16.54 0.66 19.40
CA VAL A 76 -15.35 0.04 19.99
C VAL A 76 -14.65 0.97 20.95
N ARG A 77 -14.00 0.42 21.98
CA ARG A 77 -13.09 1.15 22.87
C ARG A 77 -11.81 0.38 23.08
N LEU A 78 -10.70 1.09 23.08
CA LEU A 78 -9.38 0.53 23.14
C LEU A 78 -8.73 0.96 24.44
N LEU A 79 -8.26 0.01 25.23
CA LEU A 79 -7.54 0.27 26.47
C LEU A 79 -6.13 -0.27 26.32
N GLN A 80 -5.15 0.62 26.38
CA GLN A 80 -3.74 0.24 26.39
C GLN A 80 -3.29 -0.04 27.83
N PHE A 81 -2.60 -1.16 28.02
CA PHE A 81 -2.00 -1.59 29.29
C PHE A 81 -0.48 -1.71 29.11
N PRO A 82 0.31 -0.64 29.35
CA PRO A 82 1.75 -0.67 29.10
C PRO A 82 2.49 -1.79 29.86
N GLU A 83 2.04 -2.11 31.07
CA GLU A 83 2.62 -3.16 31.92
C GLU A 83 2.18 -4.58 31.54
N GLY A 84 1.25 -4.70 30.58
CA GLY A 84 0.64 -5.96 30.20
C GLY A 84 -0.42 -6.44 31.20
N VAL A 85 -1.37 -7.21 30.69
CA VAL A 85 -2.33 -7.97 31.49
C VAL A 85 -2.19 -9.43 31.10
N ASP A 86 -1.98 -10.31 32.08
CA ASP A 86 -1.96 -11.75 31.84
C ASP A 86 -3.34 -12.21 31.34
N TRP A 87 -3.35 -12.69 30.10
CA TRP A 87 -4.52 -13.18 29.42
C TRP A 87 -4.59 -14.71 29.38
N GLY A 88 -3.82 -15.38 30.23
CA GLY A 88 -3.76 -16.84 30.34
C GLY A 88 -2.76 -17.45 29.35
N ASP A 89 -2.33 -18.69 29.64
CA ASP A 89 -1.40 -19.46 28.79
C ASP A 89 -0.09 -18.73 28.43
N GLY A 90 0.37 -17.84 29.32
CA GLY A 90 1.57 -17.01 29.11
C GLY A 90 1.38 -15.87 28.10
N GLN A 91 0.15 -15.61 27.66
CA GLN A 91 -0.18 -14.54 26.74
C GLN A 91 -0.35 -13.23 27.50
N GLN A 92 0.43 -12.21 27.15
CA GLN A 92 0.29 -10.88 27.69
C GLN A 92 -0.50 -9.99 26.73
N VAL A 93 -1.43 -9.21 27.25
CA VAL A 93 -2.21 -8.23 26.48
C VAL A 93 -1.77 -6.82 26.85
N TYR A 94 -1.30 -6.08 25.85
CA TYR A 94 -0.95 -4.66 25.95
C TYR A 94 -2.05 -3.76 25.38
N LEU A 95 -2.97 -4.32 24.60
CA LEU A 95 -4.11 -3.59 24.06
C LEU A 95 -5.38 -4.48 24.05
N ALA A 96 -6.40 -4.07 24.78
CA ALA A 96 -7.73 -4.71 24.73
C ALA A 96 -8.70 -3.83 23.94
N ILE A 97 -9.36 -4.42 22.94
CA ILE A 97 -10.31 -3.75 22.05
C ILE A 97 -11.71 -4.28 22.35
N GLY A 98 -12.45 -3.54 23.17
CA GLY A 98 -13.82 -3.87 23.56
C GLY A 98 -14.80 -3.51 22.47
N ILE A 99 -15.66 -4.46 22.11
CA ILE A 99 -16.63 -4.29 21.04
C ILE A 99 -18.04 -4.40 21.62
N ALA A 100 -18.82 -3.32 21.50
CA ALA A 100 -20.26 -3.37 21.65
C ALA A 100 -20.86 -3.50 20.24
N ALA A 101 -21.50 -4.63 19.93
CA ALA A 101 -22.08 -4.88 18.60
C ALA A 101 -23.46 -5.53 18.71
N LYS A 102 -24.40 -5.07 17.88
CA LYS A 102 -25.75 -5.65 17.77
C LYS A 102 -25.81 -6.92 16.94
N SER A 103 -24.80 -7.14 16.09
CA SER A 103 -24.68 -8.26 15.17
C SER A 103 -23.22 -8.74 15.10
N ASP A 104 -22.85 -9.50 14.06
CA ASP A 104 -21.51 -10.05 13.89
C ASP A 104 -20.49 -9.03 13.35
N GLU A 105 -20.71 -7.74 13.59
CA GLU A 105 -19.82 -6.63 13.18
C GLU A 105 -18.41 -6.74 13.78
N HIS A 106 -18.24 -7.47 14.88
CA HIS A 106 -16.93 -7.81 15.43
C HIS A 106 -16.04 -8.58 14.42
N LEU A 107 -16.62 -9.35 13.49
CA LEU A 107 -15.89 -10.06 12.43
C LEU A 107 -15.26 -9.09 11.42
N GLN A 108 -15.88 -7.94 11.17
CA GLN A 108 -15.32 -6.93 10.26
C GLN A 108 -14.10 -6.25 10.91
N LEU A 109 -14.18 -5.95 12.21
CA LEU A 109 -13.04 -5.43 12.96
C LEU A 109 -11.90 -6.45 13.03
N LEU A 110 -12.23 -7.73 13.20
CA LEU A 110 -11.26 -8.82 13.13
C LEU A 110 -10.49 -8.80 11.81
N GLN A 111 -11.17 -8.63 10.67
CA GLN A 111 -10.51 -8.52 9.36
C GLN A 111 -9.54 -7.34 9.29
N LEU A 112 -9.93 -6.17 9.80
CA LEU A 112 -9.07 -4.99 9.86
C LEU A 112 -7.82 -5.26 10.71
N LEU A 113 -8.00 -5.83 11.91
CA LEU A 113 -6.91 -6.11 12.85
C LEU A 113 -6.00 -7.24 12.36
N THR A 114 -6.52 -8.28 11.69
CA THR A 114 -5.69 -9.35 11.12
C THR A 114 -4.71 -8.87 10.05
N ARG A 115 -4.99 -7.74 9.37
CA ARG A 115 -4.03 -7.12 8.44
C ARG A 115 -2.89 -6.43 9.19
N ALA A 116 -3.18 -5.86 10.36
CA ALA A 116 -2.18 -5.23 11.23
C ALA A 116 -1.28 -6.26 11.91
N LEU A 117 -1.84 -7.43 12.25
CA LEU A 117 -1.16 -8.59 12.80
C LEU A 117 -0.30 -9.32 11.75
N GLY A 118 0.56 -8.58 11.06
CA GLY A 118 1.55 -9.10 10.13
C GLY A 118 2.66 -9.91 10.84
N GLU A 119 3.84 -10.03 10.22
CA GLU A 119 4.92 -10.90 10.71
C GLU A 119 5.63 -10.38 11.98
N ALA A 120 5.57 -9.08 12.27
CA ALA A 120 6.31 -8.47 13.37
C ALA A 120 5.45 -8.33 14.63
N ASP A 121 5.92 -8.88 15.75
CA ASP A 121 5.24 -8.82 17.06
C ASP A 121 4.99 -7.36 17.51
N LEU A 122 3.72 -6.97 17.51
CA LEU A 122 3.26 -5.65 17.94
C LEU A 122 3.35 -5.43 19.46
N GLY A 123 3.47 -6.48 20.28
CA GLY A 123 3.39 -6.39 21.74
C GLY A 123 4.35 -5.36 22.35
N PRO A 124 5.66 -5.42 22.08
CA PRO A 124 6.62 -4.44 22.58
C PRO A 124 6.32 -3.00 22.13
N ALA A 125 5.85 -2.82 20.90
CA ALA A 125 5.51 -1.49 20.37
C ALA A 125 4.24 -0.94 21.03
N LEU A 126 3.21 -1.77 21.23
CA LEU A 126 1.98 -1.42 21.93
C LEU A 126 2.23 -1.07 23.41
N SER A 127 3.13 -1.80 24.06
CA SER A 127 3.59 -1.51 25.42
C SER A 127 4.29 -0.16 25.53
N ALA A 128 5.17 0.15 24.57
CA ALA A 128 5.99 1.35 24.56
C ALA A 128 5.29 2.60 24.00
N ALA A 129 4.17 2.45 23.29
CA ALA A 129 3.48 3.56 22.64
C ALA A 129 3.09 4.66 23.65
N ALA A 130 3.48 5.89 23.35
CA ALA A 130 3.31 7.04 24.24
C ALA A 130 2.07 7.90 23.90
N SER A 131 1.45 7.64 22.75
CA SER A 131 0.31 8.41 22.23
C SER A 131 -0.77 7.51 21.60
N ALA A 132 -2.00 8.01 21.53
CA ALA A 132 -3.11 7.30 20.90
C ALA A 132 -2.88 7.17 19.38
N GLU A 133 -2.21 8.16 18.79
CA GLU A 133 -1.78 8.21 17.40
C GLU A 133 -0.79 7.07 17.08
N GLU A 134 0.18 6.81 17.96
CA GLU A 134 1.11 5.68 17.81
C GLU A 134 0.37 4.33 17.87
N VAL A 135 -0.54 4.14 18.84
CA VAL A 135 -1.35 2.92 18.92
C VAL A 135 -2.18 2.73 17.65
N LEU A 136 -2.84 3.80 17.17
CA LEU A 136 -3.62 3.76 15.96
C LEU A 136 -2.75 3.41 14.73
N GLY A 137 -1.56 3.99 14.62
CA GLY A 137 -0.60 3.68 13.57
C GLY A 137 -0.15 2.21 13.59
N LEU A 138 0.08 1.64 14.78
CA LEU A 138 0.41 0.22 14.92
C LEU A 138 -0.75 -0.68 14.46
N LEU A 139 -1.99 -0.31 14.75
CA LEU A 139 -3.19 -1.06 14.33
C LEU A 139 -3.55 -0.89 12.84
N GLN A 140 -3.08 0.18 12.20
CA GLN A 140 -3.21 0.35 10.76
C GLN A 140 -2.06 -0.36 10.00
N GLY A 141 -1.06 -0.86 10.73
CA GLY A 141 0.18 -1.43 10.21
C GLY A 141 1.19 -0.34 9.89
N ALA A 142 2.47 -0.72 9.74
CA ALA A 142 3.48 0.22 9.23
C ALA A 142 3.00 0.80 7.89
N PRO A 143 3.12 2.12 7.66
CA PRO A 143 2.78 2.71 6.37
C PRO A 143 3.55 1.95 5.31
N GLN A 144 2.83 1.17 4.49
CA GLN A 144 3.49 0.41 3.46
C GLN A 144 4.02 1.40 2.44
N GLU A 145 5.33 1.42 2.21
CA GLU A 145 5.91 2.29 1.20
C GLU A 145 5.26 1.99 -0.15
N LEU A 146 4.68 3.03 -0.74
CA LEU A 146 4.16 2.99 -2.09
C LEU A 146 5.28 2.58 -3.04
N ALA A 147 5.14 1.41 -3.68
CA ALA A 147 6.07 1.02 -4.71
C ALA A 147 5.98 2.01 -5.88
N LEU A 148 7.09 2.68 -6.16
CA LEU A 148 7.25 3.59 -7.30
C LEU A 148 8.72 3.60 -7.73
N ASP A 149 9.02 2.75 -8.70
CA ASP A 149 10.37 2.51 -9.22
C ASP A 149 10.38 2.50 -10.76
N ALA A 150 11.54 2.25 -11.36
CA ALA A 150 11.66 2.26 -12.82
C ALA A 150 10.91 1.14 -13.55
N GLN A 151 10.60 0.01 -12.91
CA GLN A 151 9.82 -1.07 -13.55
C GLN A 151 8.32 -0.77 -13.57
N LEU A 152 7.87 0.18 -12.75
CA LEU A 152 6.49 0.68 -12.71
C LEU A 152 6.22 1.83 -13.70
N VAL A 153 7.22 2.24 -14.49
CA VAL A 153 7.08 3.27 -15.51
C VAL A 153 7.18 2.67 -16.91
N GLY A 154 6.10 2.74 -17.69
CA GLY A 154 6.02 2.26 -19.07
C GLY A 154 5.74 3.39 -20.06
N LEU A 155 6.77 3.92 -20.71
CA LEU A 155 6.63 5.06 -21.64
C LEU A 155 6.44 4.59 -23.08
N GLY A 156 5.61 5.30 -23.86
CA GLY A 156 5.44 5.07 -25.30
C GLY A 156 4.93 3.67 -25.64
N GLN A 157 3.97 3.16 -24.87
CA GLN A 157 3.42 1.83 -25.02
C GLN A 157 2.50 1.72 -26.24
N ASN A 158 2.53 0.58 -26.92
CA ASN A 158 1.58 0.32 -27.99
C ASN A 158 0.24 -0.12 -27.38
N ALA A 159 -0.72 0.80 -27.35
CA ALA A 159 -2.09 0.59 -26.90
C ALA A 159 -3.02 1.31 -27.88
N GLU A 160 -4.15 0.70 -28.23
CA GLU A 160 -5.13 1.26 -29.16
C GLU A 160 -6.22 2.07 -28.44
N ASP A 161 -6.47 1.74 -27.16
CA ASP A 161 -7.46 2.40 -26.31
C ASP A 161 -7.03 2.46 -24.83
N LEU A 162 -7.89 3.07 -24.01
CA LEU A 162 -7.63 3.23 -22.59
C LEU A 162 -7.60 1.89 -21.84
N ASP A 163 -8.37 0.89 -22.28
CA ASP A 163 -8.49 -0.40 -21.61
C ASP A 163 -7.21 -1.23 -21.78
N GLU A 164 -6.61 -1.20 -22.97
CA GLU A 164 -5.29 -1.76 -23.24
C GLU A 164 -4.20 -1.05 -22.43
N LEU A 165 -4.26 0.29 -22.35
CA LEU A 165 -3.31 1.07 -21.56
C LEU A 165 -3.43 0.76 -20.06
N ALA A 166 -4.66 0.64 -19.53
CA ALA A 166 -4.92 0.24 -18.15
C ALA A 166 -4.43 -1.17 -17.86
N TRP A 167 -4.60 -2.11 -18.80
CA TRP A 167 -4.07 -3.46 -18.70
C TRP A 167 -2.54 -3.48 -18.62
N LEU A 168 -1.86 -2.65 -19.41
CA LEU A 168 -0.40 -2.50 -19.34
C LEU A 168 0.05 -1.99 -17.97
N GLY A 169 -0.62 -0.97 -17.42
CA GLY A 169 -0.35 -0.49 -16.06
C GLY A 169 -0.57 -1.57 -15.00
N ALA A 170 -1.69 -2.30 -15.06
CA ALA A 170 -1.97 -3.42 -14.17
C ALA A 170 -0.93 -4.55 -14.28
N ARG A 171 -0.39 -4.81 -15.48
CA ARG A 171 0.67 -5.77 -15.70
C ARG A 171 1.98 -5.36 -15.02
N LEU A 172 2.34 -4.07 -15.05
CA LEU A 172 3.53 -3.57 -14.35
C LEU A 172 3.38 -3.76 -12.84
N LEU A 173 2.23 -3.37 -12.27
CA LEU A 173 1.91 -3.57 -10.85
C LEU A 173 1.99 -5.05 -10.45
N LYS A 174 1.45 -5.94 -11.27
CA LYS A 174 1.52 -7.39 -11.01
C LYS A 174 2.95 -7.91 -11.04
N LYS A 175 3.76 -7.48 -12.02
CA LYS A 175 5.18 -7.87 -12.12
C LYS A 175 6.00 -7.39 -10.91
N ALA A 176 5.68 -6.21 -10.39
CA ALA A 176 6.27 -5.65 -9.18
C ALA A 176 5.73 -6.29 -7.88
N GLY A 177 4.83 -7.27 -7.97
CA GLY A 177 4.25 -7.94 -6.80
C GLY A 177 3.23 -7.11 -6.02
N CYS A 178 2.73 -6.01 -6.60
CA CYS A 178 1.78 -5.13 -5.94
C CYS A 178 0.36 -5.70 -5.88
N VAL A 179 -0.04 -6.51 -6.87
CA VAL A 179 -1.42 -6.97 -7.04
C VAL A 179 -1.53 -8.45 -7.39
N GLU A 180 -2.71 -9.03 -7.18
CA GLU A 180 -3.03 -10.41 -7.52
C GLU A 180 -3.44 -10.60 -8.99
N ASN A 181 -3.68 -11.86 -9.38
CA ASN A 181 -4.34 -12.17 -10.65
C ASN A 181 -5.76 -11.63 -10.65
N GLY A 182 -6.18 -11.01 -11.76
CA GLY A 182 -7.53 -10.45 -11.91
C GLY A 182 -7.62 -8.94 -11.64
N PHE A 183 -6.58 -8.31 -11.07
CA PHE A 183 -6.58 -6.86 -10.80
C PHE A 183 -6.91 -6.00 -12.03
N ALA A 184 -6.40 -6.37 -13.22
CA ALA A 184 -6.71 -5.65 -14.46
C ALA A 184 -8.21 -5.60 -14.78
N ALA A 185 -8.95 -6.68 -14.50
CA ALA A 185 -10.39 -6.74 -14.74
C ALA A 185 -11.17 -5.88 -13.72
N VAL A 186 -10.64 -5.72 -12.50
CA VAL A 186 -11.20 -4.78 -11.53
C VAL A 186 -10.93 -3.34 -11.97
N LEU A 187 -9.71 -3.04 -12.42
CA LEU A 187 -9.32 -1.70 -12.84
C LEU A 187 -10.16 -1.21 -14.03
N GLN A 188 -10.52 -2.10 -14.96
CA GLN A 188 -11.40 -1.81 -16.10
C GLN A 188 -12.85 -1.47 -15.70
N GLN A 189 -13.29 -1.84 -14.51
CA GLN A 189 -14.62 -1.48 -13.99
C GLN A 189 -14.63 -0.11 -13.31
N THR A 190 -13.46 0.53 -13.19
CA THR A 190 -13.31 1.82 -12.54
C THR A 190 -13.41 2.94 -13.57
N GLU A 191 -14.14 4.00 -13.25
CA GLU A 191 -14.20 5.17 -14.12
C GLU A 191 -12.88 5.97 -14.05
N PRO A 192 -12.27 6.31 -15.20
CA PRO A 192 -11.05 7.11 -15.24
C PRO A 192 -11.32 8.55 -14.81
N LEU A 193 -10.56 9.03 -13.83
CA LEU A 193 -10.60 10.41 -13.38
C LEU A 193 -9.63 11.26 -14.21
N PRO A 194 -10.09 12.24 -15.00
CA PRO A 194 -9.21 13.15 -15.72
C PRO A 194 -8.52 14.12 -14.75
N LEU A 195 -7.20 14.25 -14.88
CA LEU A 195 -6.37 15.15 -14.05
C LEU A 195 -5.96 16.44 -14.77
N GLY A 196 -6.22 16.55 -16.08
CA GLY A 196 -5.72 17.63 -16.94
C GLY A 196 -4.50 17.20 -17.77
N ASP A 197 -4.13 18.00 -18.78
CA ASP A 197 -3.01 17.72 -19.71
C ASP A 197 -3.06 16.36 -20.44
N GLY A 198 -4.24 15.73 -20.47
CA GLY A 198 -4.44 14.37 -20.98
C GLY A 198 -3.98 13.26 -20.03
N LEU A 199 -3.68 13.59 -18.77
CA LEU A 199 -3.39 12.61 -17.71
C LEU A 199 -4.70 12.09 -17.11
N CYS A 200 -4.76 10.78 -16.93
CA CYS A 200 -5.88 10.10 -16.29
C CYS A 200 -5.42 9.31 -15.06
N TRP A 201 -6.34 9.11 -14.12
CA TRP A 201 -6.11 8.35 -12.90
C TRP A 201 -7.12 7.21 -12.77
N LEU A 202 -6.60 6.01 -12.52
CA LEU A 202 -7.37 4.82 -12.16
C LEU A 202 -6.81 4.25 -10.86
N HIS A 203 -7.68 3.78 -9.97
CA HIS A 203 -7.26 3.13 -8.74
C HIS A 203 -8.20 1.98 -8.35
N SER A 204 -7.68 1.03 -7.56
CA SER A 204 -8.51 0.02 -6.89
C SER A 204 -7.83 -0.45 -5.62
N GLU A 205 -8.64 -0.81 -4.62
CA GLU A 205 -8.21 -1.44 -3.36
C GLU A 205 -8.38 -2.96 -3.38
N GLN A 206 -9.09 -3.50 -4.36
CA GLN A 206 -9.33 -4.94 -4.44
C GLN A 206 -8.14 -5.65 -5.08
N LEU A 207 -7.82 -6.86 -4.59
CA LEU A 207 -6.72 -7.68 -5.11
C LEU A 207 -5.34 -6.98 -5.00
N VAL A 208 -5.17 -6.10 -4.01
CA VAL A 208 -3.90 -5.41 -3.73
C VAL A 208 -3.16 -6.14 -2.59
N LYS A 209 -1.89 -6.48 -2.85
CA LYS A 209 -0.97 -7.10 -1.87
C LYS A 209 -0.13 -6.06 -1.13
N ARG A 210 0.36 -5.06 -1.86
CA ARG A 210 1.10 -3.90 -1.36
C ARG A 210 0.78 -2.68 -2.22
N PRO A 211 0.84 -1.46 -1.67
CA PRO A 211 0.55 -0.27 -2.44
C PRO A 211 1.61 -0.08 -3.54
N GLY A 212 1.17 0.37 -4.71
CA GLY A 212 2.06 0.67 -5.81
C GLY A 212 1.41 1.53 -6.88
N LEU A 213 2.19 2.41 -7.50
CA LEU A 213 1.74 3.26 -8.59
C LEU A 213 2.48 2.88 -9.86
N ALA A 214 1.75 2.49 -10.91
CA ALA A 214 2.27 2.44 -12.26
C ALA A 214 1.91 3.70 -13.03
N PHE A 215 2.85 4.21 -13.83
CA PHE A 215 2.60 5.28 -14.78
C PHE A 215 2.92 4.79 -16.19
N VAL A 216 1.95 4.90 -17.09
CA VAL A 216 2.10 4.48 -18.48
C VAL A 216 1.69 5.59 -19.44
N THR A 217 2.43 5.73 -20.55
CA THR A 217 2.06 6.63 -21.65
C THR A 217 1.91 5.82 -22.93
N PRO A 218 0.92 6.12 -23.78
CA PRO A 218 0.78 5.48 -25.08
C PRO A 218 1.79 6.04 -26.09
N ALA A 219 2.09 5.28 -27.14
CA ALA A 219 2.97 5.71 -28.23
C ALA A 219 2.35 6.85 -29.06
N GLN A 220 1.03 6.91 -29.12
CA GLN A 220 0.24 7.98 -29.71
C GLN A 220 -0.88 8.38 -28.75
N PRO A 221 -1.27 9.66 -28.69
CA PRO A 221 -2.40 10.09 -27.87
C PRO A 221 -3.67 9.31 -28.20
N LEU A 222 -4.35 8.81 -27.18
CA LEU A 222 -5.59 8.05 -27.31
C LEU A 222 -6.81 8.96 -27.13
N GLN A 223 -7.98 8.52 -27.58
CA GLN A 223 -9.25 9.19 -27.26
C GLN A 223 -10.10 8.29 -26.37
N HIS A 224 -10.63 8.86 -25.28
CA HIS A 224 -11.58 8.20 -24.40
C HIS A 224 -12.69 9.18 -24.04
N GLN A 225 -13.95 8.83 -24.35
CA GLN A 225 -15.12 9.68 -24.09
C GLN A 225 -14.98 11.14 -24.58
N GLY A 226 -14.32 11.34 -25.73
CA GLY A 226 -14.08 12.67 -26.31
C GLY A 226 -12.94 13.47 -25.67
N GLN A 227 -12.23 12.90 -24.70
CA GLN A 227 -11.02 13.47 -24.11
C GLN A 227 -9.76 12.79 -24.64
N LEU A 228 -8.68 13.57 -24.74
CA LEU A 228 -7.38 13.07 -25.13
C LEU A 228 -6.68 12.43 -23.92
N VAL A 229 -6.13 11.23 -24.09
CA VAL A 229 -5.33 10.55 -23.06
C VAL A 229 -3.89 10.41 -23.55
N THR A 230 -2.97 11.06 -22.84
CA THR A 230 -1.53 11.10 -23.11
C THR A 230 -0.72 10.42 -22.00
N GLY A 231 -1.35 10.11 -20.86
CA GLY A 231 -0.76 9.32 -19.80
C GLY A 231 -1.82 8.79 -18.84
N LEU A 232 -1.51 7.67 -18.20
CA LEU A 232 -2.41 7.00 -17.27
C LEU A 232 -1.63 6.56 -16.03
N PHE A 233 -2.16 6.97 -14.88
CA PHE A 233 -1.77 6.46 -13.57
C PHE A 233 -2.68 5.29 -13.19
N CYS A 234 -2.08 4.18 -12.80
CA CYS A 234 -2.77 3.03 -12.21
C CYS A 234 -2.28 2.84 -10.78
N LEU A 235 -3.14 3.09 -9.80
CA LEU A 235 -2.83 2.91 -8.38
C LEU A 235 -3.42 1.59 -7.85
N ALA A 236 -2.55 0.73 -7.35
CA ALA A 236 -2.91 -0.31 -6.39
C ALA A 236 -2.98 0.34 -5.01
N SER A 237 -4.19 0.64 -4.54
CA SER A 237 -4.40 1.38 -3.29
C SER A 237 -4.41 0.42 -2.10
N LEU A 238 -3.66 0.77 -1.06
CA LEU A 238 -3.70 0.06 0.22
C LEU A 238 -3.41 1.05 1.35
N GLY A 239 -4.47 1.45 2.06
CA GLY A 239 -4.39 2.50 3.08
C GLY A 239 -3.90 3.84 2.52
N GLU A 240 -3.29 4.65 3.37
CA GLU A 240 -2.89 6.04 3.07
C GLU A 240 -1.48 6.17 2.45
N ALA A 241 -0.88 5.06 2.02
CA ALA A 241 0.48 5.02 1.47
C ALA A 241 0.72 5.98 0.28
N HIS A 242 -0.34 6.36 -0.42
CA HIS A 242 -0.31 7.16 -1.63
C HIS A 242 -0.53 8.67 -1.39
N GLN A 243 -0.86 9.09 -0.16
CA GLN A 243 -1.23 10.47 0.16
C GLN A 243 -0.13 11.48 -0.20
N ALA A 244 1.11 11.23 0.25
CA ALA A 244 2.24 12.11 -0.03
C ALA A 244 2.57 12.21 -1.53
N LEU A 245 2.29 11.16 -2.31
CA LEU A 245 2.42 11.21 -3.76
C LEU A 245 1.33 12.07 -4.38
N LEU A 246 0.07 11.90 -3.94
CA LEU A 246 -1.06 12.69 -4.45
C LEU A 246 -0.83 14.17 -4.20
N GLU A 247 -0.36 14.56 -3.01
CA GLU A 247 -0.01 15.95 -2.70
C GLU A 247 1.02 16.50 -3.69
N ARG A 248 2.12 15.76 -3.93
CA ARG A 248 3.13 16.14 -4.93
C ARG A 248 2.58 16.23 -6.35
N LEU A 249 1.72 15.30 -6.74
CA LEU A 249 1.09 15.30 -8.07
C LEU A 249 0.15 16.50 -8.22
N CYS A 250 -0.64 16.81 -7.20
CA CYS A 250 -1.50 17.99 -7.16
C CYS A 250 -0.68 19.27 -7.30
N ASP A 251 0.40 19.42 -6.53
CA ASP A 251 1.30 20.58 -6.62
C ASP A 251 1.87 20.73 -8.03
N LEU A 252 2.36 19.62 -8.61
CA LEU A 252 2.90 19.60 -9.97
C LEU A 252 1.86 20.01 -11.03
N LEU A 253 0.61 19.55 -10.89
CA LEU A 253 -0.48 19.91 -11.80
C LEU A 253 -0.90 21.38 -11.63
N LEU A 254 -1.00 21.87 -10.38
CA LEU A 254 -1.33 23.26 -10.06
C LEU A 254 -0.26 24.23 -10.58
N GLU A 255 1.02 23.82 -10.57
CA GLU A 255 2.13 24.57 -11.16
C GLU A 255 2.13 24.54 -12.71
N GLY A 256 1.21 23.80 -13.35
CA GLY A 256 1.15 23.65 -14.81
C GLY A 256 2.28 22.80 -15.38
N ARG A 257 2.89 21.95 -14.54
CA ARG A 257 4.04 21.11 -14.88
C ARG A 257 3.64 19.68 -15.26
N GLY A 258 2.34 19.39 -15.39
CA GLY A 258 1.82 18.10 -15.86
C GLY A 258 2.44 17.65 -17.19
N ALA A 259 2.70 18.60 -18.09
CA ALA A 259 3.39 18.36 -19.35
C ALA A 259 4.83 17.81 -19.22
N GLU A 260 5.47 17.89 -18.06
CA GLU A 260 6.77 17.24 -17.80
C GLU A 260 6.65 15.71 -17.81
N LEU A 261 5.57 15.17 -17.24
CA LEU A 261 5.29 13.73 -17.20
C LEU A 261 4.96 13.19 -18.59
N VAL A 262 4.15 13.94 -19.34
CA VAL A 262 3.75 13.57 -20.71
C VAL A 262 4.94 13.56 -21.67
N ARG A 263 5.86 14.53 -21.53
CA ARG A 263 7.06 14.65 -22.38
C ARG A 263 8.26 13.84 -21.88
N ALA A 264 8.11 13.12 -20.77
CA ALA A 264 9.18 12.33 -20.21
C ALA A 264 9.65 11.26 -21.22
N THR A 265 10.96 11.21 -21.44
CA THR A 265 11.59 10.20 -22.33
C THR A 265 12.31 9.11 -21.54
N SER A 266 12.28 9.19 -20.21
CA SER A 266 12.94 8.24 -19.31
C SER A 266 12.12 8.00 -18.05
N SER A 267 12.22 6.81 -17.47
CA SER A 267 11.63 6.51 -16.16
C SER A 267 12.19 7.41 -15.05
N ARG A 268 13.49 7.75 -15.12
CA ARG A 268 14.14 8.66 -14.16
C ARG A 268 13.47 10.03 -14.08
N SER A 269 13.10 10.64 -15.21
CA SER A 269 12.41 11.94 -15.21
C SER A 269 11.02 11.86 -14.59
N VAL A 270 10.29 10.76 -14.82
CA VAL A 270 8.99 10.54 -14.18
C VAL A 270 9.15 10.37 -12.67
N LEU A 271 10.09 9.54 -12.25
CA LEU A 271 10.34 9.28 -10.83
C LEU A 271 10.81 10.54 -10.10
N ALA A 272 11.64 11.38 -10.73
CA ALA A 272 12.04 12.68 -10.19
C ALA A 272 10.85 13.62 -9.97
N ALA A 273 9.89 13.64 -10.90
CA ALA A 273 8.69 14.45 -10.81
C ALA A 273 7.71 13.94 -9.73
N LEU A 274 7.62 12.62 -9.54
CA LEU A 274 6.67 11.99 -8.61
C LEU A 274 7.26 11.73 -7.20
N GLY A 275 8.57 11.94 -7.02
CA GLY A 275 9.28 11.63 -5.77
C GLY A 275 9.48 10.13 -5.54
N GLY A 276 9.67 9.35 -6.60
CA GLY A 276 10.00 7.92 -6.54
C GLY A 276 11.51 7.67 -6.44
N GLU A 277 11.90 6.40 -6.25
CA GLU A 277 13.31 6.03 -6.15
C GLU A 277 14.04 6.25 -7.48
N LEU A 278 15.09 7.07 -7.47
CA LEU A 278 15.86 7.38 -8.67
C LEU A 278 16.86 6.25 -8.98
N PRO A 279 16.83 5.65 -10.19
CA PRO A 279 17.86 4.72 -10.61
C PRO A 279 19.25 5.39 -10.55
N PRO A 280 20.34 4.67 -10.23
CA PRO A 280 21.69 5.24 -10.19
C PRO A 280 22.05 5.94 -11.52
N ASP A 281 22.59 7.16 -11.44
CA ASP A 281 23.02 7.94 -12.61
C ASP A 281 24.43 7.53 -13.03
N TRP A 282 24.54 6.39 -13.72
CA TRP A 282 25.83 5.95 -14.23
C TRP A 282 26.18 6.78 -15.48
N PRO A 283 27.40 7.36 -15.57
CA PRO A 283 27.82 8.05 -16.76
C PRO A 283 27.75 7.11 -17.97
N SER A 284 26.90 7.48 -18.93
CA SER A 284 26.73 6.74 -20.18
C SER A 284 27.11 7.64 -21.35
N ALA A 285 27.72 7.05 -22.37
CA ALA A 285 28.15 7.78 -23.53
C ALA A 285 27.90 6.97 -24.79
N ARG A 286 27.30 7.63 -25.80
CA ARG A 286 26.96 7.01 -27.08
C ARG A 286 28.16 7.09 -28.01
N ALA A 287 28.45 5.97 -28.66
CA ALA A 287 29.58 5.85 -29.56
C ALA A 287 29.10 5.26 -30.88
N VAL A 288 29.54 5.83 -31.99
CA VAL A 288 29.32 5.21 -33.31
C VAL A 288 30.16 3.94 -33.37
N PRO A 289 29.55 2.75 -33.54
CA PRO A 289 30.32 1.52 -33.69
C PRO A 289 31.16 1.60 -34.96
N PRO A 290 32.32 0.93 -35.01
CA PRO A 290 33.11 0.90 -36.23
C PRO A 290 32.32 0.26 -37.36
N THR A 291 32.47 0.78 -38.58
CA THR A 291 31.85 0.26 -39.81
C THR A 291 32.37 -1.12 -40.21
N CYS A 292 33.42 -1.62 -39.55
CA CYS A 292 34.09 -2.87 -39.86
C CYS A 292 34.34 -3.70 -38.58
N MET A 293 34.04 -5.01 -38.61
CA MET A 293 34.25 -5.91 -37.46
C MET A 293 35.73 -6.02 -37.07
N ALA A 294 36.64 -5.92 -38.04
CA ALA A 294 38.09 -5.94 -37.80
C ALA A 294 38.61 -4.70 -37.04
N CYS A 295 37.85 -3.61 -37.04
CA CYS A 295 38.21 -2.34 -36.39
C CYS A 295 37.82 -2.32 -34.89
N MET A 296 37.07 -3.32 -34.45
CA MET A 296 36.47 -3.43 -33.12
C MET A 296 37.49 -3.52 -31.97
N PRO A 297 38.62 -4.24 -32.09
CA PRO A 297 39.64 -4.28 -31.03
C PRO A 297 40.32 -2.92 -30.79
N ALA A 298 40.53 -2.12 -31.85
CA ALA A 298 41.13 -0.80 -31.76
C ALA A 298 40.15 0.22 -31.16
N TRP A 299 38.89 0.17 -31.59
CA TRP A 299 37.81 1.00 -31.05
C TRP A 299 37.56 0.75 -29.56
N ARG A 300 37.58 -0.52 -29.11
CA ARG A 300 37.48 -0.90 -27.69
C ARG A 300 38.63 -0.36 -26.84
N ARG A 301 39.87 -0.39 -27.36
CA ARG A 301 41.04 0.15 -26.66
C ARG A 301 40.94 1.65 -26.45
N ARG A 302 40.48 2.38 -27.47
CA ARG A 302 40.26 3.84 -27.40
C ARG A 302 39.24 4.24 -26.32
N TRP A 303 38.22 3.42 -26.11
CA TRP A 303 37.19 3.66 -25.09
C TRP A 303 37.65 3.31 -23.67
N ARG A 304 38.47 2.27 -23.51
CA ARG A 304 39.08 1.94 -22.21
C ARG A 304 40.06 2.99 -21.72
N SER A 305 40.63 3.79 -22.62
CA SER A 305 41.57 4.87 -22.29
C SER A 305 40.90 6.24 -22.09
N TRP A 306 39.57 6.31 -21.99
CA TRP A 306 38.87 7.59 -21.85
C TRP A 306 39.00 8.10 -20.40
N PRO A 307 39.45 9.35 -20.17
CA PRO A 307 39.63 9.87 -18.82
C PRO A 307 38.32 9.86 -18.03
N GLY A 308 38.34 9.29 -16.82
CA GLY A 308 37.17 9.23 -15.93
C GLY A 308 36.35 7.94 -16.01
N PHE A 309 36.74 6.95 -16.83
CA PHE A 309 36.01 5.68 -16.94
C PHE A 309 36.65 4.56 -16.09
N ALA A 310 36.05 4.25 -14.93
CA ALA A 310 36.41 3.10 -14.10
C ALA A 310 35.19 2.17 -13.98
N GLY A 311 34.92 1.37 -15.02
CA GLY A 311 33.75 0.49 -15.05
C GLY A 311 33.75 -0.54 -16.17
N GLU A 312 32.72 -1.39 -16.18
CA GLU A 312 32.49 -2.39 -17.21
C GLU A 312 31.77 -1.75 -18.42
N ILE A 313 32.33 -1.86 -19.63
CA ILE A 313 31.66 -1.32 -20.84
C ILE A 313 30.70 -2.37 -21.40
N ARG A 314 29.40 -2.12 -21.31
CA ARG A 314 28.34 -2.92 -21.95
C ARG A 314 27.90 -2.23 -23.25
N TYR A 315 27.74 -3.01 -24.32
CA TYR A 315 27.31 -2.50 -25.64
C TYR A 315 25.99 -3.16 -26.02
N ALA A 316 25.00 -2.37 -26.43
CA ALA A 316 23.78 -2.86 -27.07
C ALA A 316 23.84 -2.51 -28.56
N TRP A 317 23.79 -3.51 -29.44
CA TRP A 317 23.70 -3.28 -30.88
C TRP A 317 22.24 -3.03 -31.25
N PRO A 318 21.90 -1.98 -32.03
CA PRO A 318 20.60 -1.91 -32.66
C PRO A 318 20.54 -3.06 -33.69
N THR A 319 19.91 -4.18 -33.32
CA THR A 319 19.72 -5.31 -34.22
C THR A 319 19.01 -4.81 -35.48
N ALA A 320 19.74 -4.82 -36.60
CA ALA A 320 19.15 -4.68 -37.91
C ALA A 320 18.14 -5.82 -38.09
N SER A 321 16.89 -5.43 -38.35
CA SER A 321 15.84 -6.26 -38.90
C SER A 321 16.39 -7.23 -39.97
N ARG A 322 16.43 -8.53 -39.67
CA ARG A 322 16.59 -9.60 -40.67
C ARG A 322 15.65 -10.76 -40.32
N PRO A 323 14.83 -11.26 -41.28
CA PRO A 323 13.91 -12.38 -41.06
C PRO A 323 14.68 -13.71 -40.97
N PRO A 324 14.06 -14.81 -40.50
CA PRO A 324 14.77 -16.06 -40.26
C PRO A 324 15.10 -16.74 -41.59
N SER A 325 16.37 -16.76 -41.98
CA SER A 325 16.86 -17.66 -43.03
C SER A 325 17.24 -19.01 -42.41
N ARG A 326 16.40 -20.02 -42.67
CA ARG A 326 16.74 -21.44 -42.52
C ARG A 326 17.96 -21.81 -43.37
N ARG A 327 18.80 -22.73 -42.85
CA ARG A 327 19.49 -23.87 -43.50
C ARG A 327 20.41 -24.49 -42.42
N ARG A 328 20.20 -25.75 -41.95
CA ARG A 328 20.71 -27.05 -42.50
C ARG A 328 22.15 -26.90 -43.03
N ALA A 329 23.14 -27.68 -42.62
CA ALA A 329 23.16 -29.08 -42.13
C ALA A 329 23.65 -29.20 -40.69
#